data_AF-A0A388Q9H6-F1
#
_entry.id   AF-A0A388Q9H6-F1
#
_cell.length_a   1.000
_cell.length_b   1.000
_cell.length_c   1.000
_cell.angle_alpha   90.00
_cell.angle_beta   90.00
_cell.angle_gamma   90.00
#
_symmetry.space_group_name_H-M   'P 1'
#
loop_
_entity.id
_entity.type
_entity.pdbx_description
1 polymer ?
#
loop_
_entity_poly.entity_id
_entity_poly.type
_entity_poly.pdbx_seq_one_letter_code
_entity_poly.pdbx_strand_id
1 'polypeptide(L)' 'MIESVGPDVEVLATLPAGEIVAARQGRLLATAFHPELTADPRFHELFLQLAGK' A
#
# COMPACT_ATOMS: atom_id res chain seq x y z
N MET A 1 9.83 -5.63 -2.57
CA MET A 1 8.54 -6.06 -3.15
C MET A 1 7.85 -7.00 -2.19
N ILE A 2 6.54 -7.20 -2.34
CA ILE A 2 5.77 -8.15 -1.54
C ILE A 2 5.75 -9.49 -2.28
N GLU A 3 6.32 -10.53 -1.69
CA GLU A 3 6.46 -11.85 -2.32
C GLU A 3 5.18 -12.68 -2.29
N SER A 4 4.35 -12.52 -1.25
CA SER A 4 3.06 -13.19 -1.11
C SER A 4 2.12 -12.40 -0.22
N VAL A 5 0.82 -12.71 -0.34
CA VAL A 5 -0.25 -12.08 0.46
C VAL A 5 -1.18 -13.16 1.01
N GLY A 6 -1.73 -12.90 2.20
CA GLY A 6 -2.77 -13.76 2.80
C GLY A 6 -4.15 -13.54 2.18
N PRO A 7 -5.15 -14.38 2.51
CA PRO A 7 -6.49 -14.31 1.94
C PRO A 7 -7.24 -13.02 2.26
N ASP A 8 -6.94 -12.39 3.41
CA ASP A 8 -7.59 -11.16 3.88
C ASP A 8 -6.85 -9.87 3.46
N VAL A 9 -5.83 -10.01 2.61
CA VAL A 9 -5.01 -8.89 2.14
C VAL A 9 -5.53 -8.39 0.78
N GLU A 10 -5.78 -7.10 0.71
CA GLU A 10 -6.12 -6.39 -0.53
C GLU A 10 -4.84 -5.88 -1.22
N VAL A 11 -4.64 -6.24 -2.48
CA VAL A 11 -3.56 -5.71 -3.32
C VAL A 11 -4.00 -4.37 -3.89
N LEU A 12 -3.29 -3.29 -3.54
CA LEU A 12 -3.64 -1.93 -3.95
C LEU A 12 -2.92 -1.50 -5.23
N ALA A 13 -1.69 -1.99 -5.44
CA ALA A 13 -0.89 -1.65 -6.61
C ALA A 13 0.09 -2.75 -6.99
N THR A 14 0.23 -2.97 -8.29
CA THR A 14 1.22 -3.86 -8.91
C THR A 14 2.02 -3.12 -9.97
N LEU A 15 3.26 -3.55 -10.21
CA LEU A 15 4.00 -3.13 -11.39
C LEU A 15 3.49 -3.87 -12.65
N PRO A 16 3.87 -3.41 -13.87
CA PRO A 16 3.42 -4.04 -15.11
C PRO A 16 3.77 -5.53 -15.25
N ALA A 17 4.85 -5.98 -14.61
CA ALA A 17 5.25 -7.39 -14.62
C ALA A 17 4.55 -8.22 -13.52
N GLY A 18 3.61 -7.63 -12.77
CA GLY A 18 2.71 -8.30 -11.84
C GLY A 18 3.17 -8.27 -10.39
N GLU A 19 4.31 -7.69 -10.09
CA GLU A 19 4.85 -7.67 -8.74
C GLU A 19 4.09 -6.69 -7.83
N ILE A 20 3.75 -7.15 -6.63
CA ILE A 20 2.98 -6.36 -5.67
C ILE A 20 3.88 -5.33 -4.99
N VAL A 21 3.45 -4.07 -5.02
CA VAL A 21 4.18 -2.94 -4.44
C VAL A 21 3.41 -2.15 -3.39
N ALA A 22 2.09 -2.33 -3.29
CA ALA A 22 1.30 -1.85 -2.16
C ALA A 22 0.18 -2.83 -1.82
N ALA A 23 -0.05 -3.05 -0.52
CA ALA A 23 -1.11 -3.91 -0.01
C ALA A 23 -1.69 -3.40 1.31
N ARG A 24 -2.91 -3.84 1.63
CA ARG A 24 -3.64 -3.48 2.85
C ARG A 24 -4.25 -4.71 3.52
N GLN A 25 -4.20 -4.78 4.85
CA GLN A 25 -4.97 -5.74 5.65
C GLN A 25 -5.63 -5.01 6.83
N GLY A 26 -6.95 -4.80 6.74
CA GLY A 26 -7.66 -3.97 7.72
C GLY A 26 -7.08 -2.56 7.81
N ARG A 27 -6.50 -2.21 8.96
CA ARG A 27 -5.86 -0.90 9.23
C ARG A 27 -4.34 -0.89 9.00
N LEU A 28 -3.78 -1.99 8.49
CA LEU A 28 -2.36 -2.10 8.14
C LEU A 28 -2.17 -1.75 6.68
N LEU A 29 -1.22 -0.86 6.38
CA LEU A 29 -0.81 -0.46 5.04
C LEU A 29 0.68 -0.77 4.86
N ALA A 30 1.04 -1.42 3.75
CA ALA A 30 2.42 -1.74 3.41
C ALA A 30 2.74 -1.24 1.99
N THR A 31 3.91 -0.61 1.82
CA THR A 31 4.46 -0.20 0.53
C THR A 31 5.88 -0.72 0.37
N ALA A 32 6.23 -1.15 -0.85
CA ALA A 32 7.59 -1.54 -1.22
C ALA A 32 8.39 -0.38 -1.86
N PHE A 33 7.84 0.83 -1.78
CA PHE A 33 8.41 2.09 -2.27
C PHE A 33 8.25 3.16 -1.19
N HIS A 34 8.89 4.30 -1.44
CA HIS A 34 8.91 5.47 -0.57
C HIS A 34 7.88 6.52 -1.04
N PRO A 35 6.62 6.51 -0.54
CA PRO A 35 5.62 7.50 -0.93
C PRO A 35 6.00 8.94 -0.56
N GLU A 36 6.96 9.13 0.34
CA GLU A 36 7.50 10.43 0.77
C GLU A 36 8.46 11.07 -0.25
N LEU A 37 8.96 10.31 -1.22
CA LEU A 37 9.88 10.83 -2.26
C LEU A 37 9.14 11.47 -3.45
N THR A 38 7.84 11.72 -3.31
CA THR A 38 7.01 12.47 -4.26
C THR A 38 6.18 13.52 -3.52
N ALA A 39 5.69 14.53 -4.23
CA ALA A 39 4.79 15.53 -3.68
C ALA A 39 3.32 15.05 -3.60
N ASP A 40 3.02 13.85 -4.08
CA ASP A 40 1.67 13.27 -4.08
C ASP A 40 1.31 12.69 -2.69
N PRO A 41 0.35 13.28 -1.96
CA PRO A 41 0.06 12.89 -0.59
C PRO A 41 -0.89 11.70 -0.49
N ARG A 42 -1.43 11.16 -1.59
CA ARG A 42 -2.57 10.23 -1.55
C ARG A 42 -2.34 8.97 -0.70
N PHE A 43 -1.11 8.44 -0.67
CA PHE A 43 -0.79 7.30 0.21
C PHE A 43 -0.75 7.69 1.70
N HIS A 44 -0.32 8.92 2.01
CA HIS A 44 -0.36 9.46 3.37
C HIS A 44 -1.80 9.74 3.79
N GLU A 45 -2.63 10.31 2.90
CA GLU A 45 -4.07 10.53 3.15
C GLU A 45 -4.79 9.20 3.39
N LEU A 46 -4.53 8.18 2.56
CA LEU A 46 -5.03 6.82 2.77
C LEU A 46 -4.64 6.28 4.15
N PHE A 47 -3.38 6.43 4.55
CA PHE A 47 -2.92 6.00 5.87
C PHE A 47 -3.67 6.70 7.01
N LEU A 48 -3.89 8.02 6.90
CA LEU A 48 -4.63 8.80 7.91
C LEU A 48 -6.10 8.35 8.01
N GLN A 49 -6.76 8.10 6.87
CA GLN A 49 -8.12 7.57 6.84
C GLN A 49 -8.21 6.22 7.56
N LEU A 50 -7.23 5.32 7.33
CA LEU A 50 -7.15 4.03 8.04
C LEU A 50 -6.88 4.20 9.54
N ALA A 51 -6.17 5.26 9.93
CA ALA A 51 -5.97 5.63 11.33
C ALA A 51 -7.22 6.25 11.98
N GLY A 52 -8.29 6.50 11.23
CA GLY A 52 -9.51 7.16 11.71
C GLY A 52 -9.31 8.66 11.95
N LYS A 53 -8.40 9.28 11.19
CA LYS A 53 -8.23 10.73 11.12
C LYS A 53 -8.91 11.31 9.90
#